data_AF-N9NS31-F1
#
_entry.id   AF-N9NS31-F1
#
_cell.length_a   1.000
_cell.length_b   1.000
_cell.length_c   1.000
_cell.angle_alpha   90.00
_cell.angle_beta   90.00
_cell.angle_gamma   90.00
#
_symmetry.space_group_name_H-M   'P 1'
#
loop_
_entity.id
_entity.type
_entity.pdbx_description
1 polymer ?
#
loop_
_entity_poly.entity_id
_entity_poly.type
_entity_poly.pdbx_seq_one_letter_code
_entity_poly.pdbx_strand_id
1 'polypeptide(L)'
;MKQLYPENPFQYFEEIRTKNVLAPSAVPIKTEMLPIQHFITTAQQHWGKSEFDNITVKQPNTQLAKITLTELKDHSITRNQAQLVLNATTGKLLENTRNDSAIATLNAGVYGLHMARFAEPVLRLALFFSGILGCAMIASGLLLWSLKRQMQKKSDRFHFGYYLVNRLNITMIIGLPIAMLAYLYANRLVHIPGGTTNYEIYIFFGIWLSSFILACLTPQLHLWKTQLKILICAAFMLPFIDLYYLWSQHYLDSFANYWLFLRIDLMLWILALLAYFLHQKITPIQQKAVHKIQAKLKTAQQESSS
;
A
#
# COMPACT_ATOMS: atom_id res chain seq x y z
N MET A 1 21.70 8.53 10.63
CA MET A 1 22.27 7.26 11.16
C MET A 1 23.73 7.41 11.56
N LYS A 2 24.67 7.80 10.68
CA LYS A 2 26.12 7.91 11.03
C LYS A 2 26.45 8.82 12.23
N GLN A 3 25.66 9.85 12.52
CA GLN A 3 25.87 10.71 13.70
C GLN A 3 25.43 10.08 15.02
N LEU A 4 24.42 9.20 15.01
CA LEU A 4 23.88 8.56 16.22
C LEU A 4 24.49 7.16 16.45
N TYR A 5 24.94 6.50 15.38
CA TYR A 5 25.62 5.20 15.41
C TYR A 5 26.90 5.25 14.58
N PRO A 6 27.95 5.95 15.06
CA PRO A 6 29.21 6.10 14.30
C PRO A 6 29.97 4.78 14.16
N GLU A 7 29.98 3.95 15.20
CA GLU A 7 30.74 2.69 15.25
C GLU A 7 30.00 1.50 14.64
N ASN A 8 28.66 1.49 14.70
CA ASN A 8 27.86 0.38 14.16
C ASN A 8 26.56 0.87 13.50
N PRO A 9 26.57 1.14 12.18
CA PRO A 9 25.40 1.61 11.45
C PRO A 9 24.18 0.68 11.52
N PHE A 10 24.37 -0.61 11.86
CA PHE A 10 23.30 -1.59 11.96
C PHE A 10 22.71 -1.71 13.37
N GLN A 11 23.27 -1.03 14.37
CA GLN A 11 22.79 -1.07 15.75
C GLN A 11 21.33 -0.60 15.88
N TYR A 12 20.90 0.37 15.06
CA TYR A 12 19.49 0.75 14.94
C TYR A 12 18.58 -0.45 14.67
N PHE A 13 18.98 -1.36 13.76
CA PHE A 13 18.17 -2.51 13.40
C PHE A 13 18.11 -3.56 14.52
N GLU A 14 19.15 -3.68 15.32
CA GLU A 14 19.14 -4.53 16.53
C GLU A 14 18.26 -3.93 17.63
N GLU A 15 18.28 -2.60 17.80
CA GLU A 15 17.49 -1.88 18.81
C GLU A 15 15.98 -1.83 18.51
N ILE A 16 15.55 -2.04 17.27
CA ILE A 16 14.13 -2.17 16.91
C ILE A 16 13.64 -3.62 16.88
N ARG A 17 14.54 -4.60 16.84
CA ARG A 17 14.18 -6.03 16.81
C ARG A 17 13.69 -6.50 18.17
N THR A 18 12.85 -7.54 18.17
CA THR A 18 12.48 -8.26 19.39
C THR A 18 13.73 -8.76 20.12
N LYS A 19 13.74 -8.66 21.45
CA LYS A 19 14.83 -9.19 22.28
C LYS A 19 14.87 -10.70 22.10
N ASN A 20 15.86 -11.19 21.35
CA ASN A 20 16.11 -12.62 21.25
C ASN A 20 16.69 -13.08 22.58
N VAL A 21 15.88 -13.76 23.40
CA VAL A 21 16.42 -14.61 24.45
C VAL A 21 17.14 -15.75 23.74
N LEU A 22 18.47 -15.68 23.70
CA LEU A 22 19.37 -16.68 23.12
C LEU A 22 18.81 -18.08 23.39
N ALA A 23 18.54 -18.83 22.32
CA ALA A 23 18.25 -20.24 22.46
C ALA A 23 19.53 -20.91 23.00
N PRO A 24 19.46 -21.69 24.10
CA PRO A 24 20.63 -22.42 24.56
C PRO A 24 21.17 -23.29 23.41
N SER A 25 22.48 -23.28 23.18
CA SER A 25 23.16 -24.11 22.17
C SER A 25 23.14 -25.62 22.48
N ALA A 26 22.16 -26.08 23.27
CA ALA A 26 22.00 -27.46 23.64
C ALA A 26 21.35 -28.23 22.48
N VAL A 27 21.83 -29.45 22.23
CA VAL A 27 21.20 -30.39 21.32
C VAL A 27 19.76 -30.60 21.78
N PRO A 28 18.75 -30.36 20.92
CA PRO A 28 17.36 -30.46 21.33
C PRO A 28 17.02 -31.90 21.72
N ILE A 29 16.73 -32.11 23.01
CA ILE A 29 16.24 -33.38 23.52
C ILE A 29 14.77 -33.50 23.14
N LYS A 30 14.37 -34.63 22.57
CA LYS A 30 12.97 -34.92 22.23
C LYS A 30 12.14 -34.93 23.52
N THR A 31 11.09 -34.12 23.56
CA THR A 31 10.21 -34.01 24.72
C THR A 31 8.78 -33.81 24.24
N GLU A 32 7.83 -34.47 24.88
CA GLU A 32 6.42 -34.33 24.57
C GLU A 32 5.90 -32.95 25.00
N MET A 33 5.11 -32.32 24.14
CA MET A 33 4.50 -31.02 24.43
C MET A 33 3.18 -31.20 25.16
N LEU A 34 2.80 -30.21 25.97
CA LEU A 34 1.46 -30.18 26.55
C LEU A 34 0.40 -30.01 25.45
N PRO A 35 -0.85 -30.48 25.69
CA PRO A 35 -1.95 -30.29 24.75
C PRO A 35 -2.22 -28.80 24.48
N ILE A 36 -2.56 -28.47 23.24
CA ILE A 36 -2.79 -27.07 22.83
C ILE A 36 -3.87 -26.36 23.65
N GLN A 37 -4.86 -27.12 24.13
CA GLN A 37 -5.93 -26.63 24.98
C GLN A 37 -5.43 -25.97 26.27
N HIS A 38 -4.30 -26.45 26.82
CA HIS A 38 -3.69 -25.87 28.00
C HIS A 38 -3.26 -24.42 27.73
N PHE A 39 -2.59 -24.17 26.60
CA PHE A 39 -2.11 -22.83 26.26
C PHE A 39 -3.24 -21.87 25.87
N ILE A 40 -4.27 -22.38 25.18
CA ILE A 40 -5.47 -21.60 24.87
C ILE A 40 -6.16 -21.14 26.16
N THR A 41 -6.30 -22.06 27.13
CA THR A 41 -6.94 -21.75 28.42
C THR A 41 -6.11 -20.73 29.20
N THR A 42 -4.78 -20.89 29.27
CA THR A 42 -3.88 -19.93 29.93
C THR A 42 -3.93 -18.55 29.29
N ALA A 43 -4.00 -18.48 27.96
CA ALA A 43 -4.13 -17.22 27.24
C ALA A 43 -5.51 -16.58 27.46
N GLN A 44 -6.59 -17.37 27.48
CA GLN A 44 -7.94 -16.89 27.79
C GLN A 44 -8.09 -16.42 29.24
N GLN A 45 -7.33 -16.99 30.18
CA GLN A 45 -7.26 -16.49 31.56
C GLN A 45 -6.56 -15.13 31.64
N HIS A 46 -5.55 -14.89 30.81
CA HIS A 46 -4.81 -13.61 30.78
C HIS A 46 -5.54 -12.51 30.01
N TRP A 47 -6.15 -12.83 28.87
CA TRP A 47 -6.75 -11.86 27.95
C TRP A 47 -8.29 -11.87 27.96
N GLY A 48 -8.92 -12.79 28.68
CA GLY A 48 -10.36 -13.02 28.61
C GLY A 48 -10.76 -13.82 27.36
N LYS A 49 -12.02 -13.70 26.93
CA LYS A 49 -12.53 -14.33 25.69
C LYS A 49 -12.05 -13.60 24.42
N SER A 50 -10.76 -13.35 24.30
CA SER A 50 -10.17 -12.75 23.11
C SER A 50 -9.96 -13.79 22.01
N GLU A 51 -10.13 -13.36 20.77
CA GLU A 51 -9.83 -14.16 19.58
C GLU A 51 -8.31 -14.11 19.29
N PHE A 52 -7.77 -15.21 18.77
CA PHE A 52 -6.34 -15.32 18.44
C PHE A 52 -6.13 -15.04 16.95
N ASP A 53 -5.08 -14.26 16.62
CA ASP A 53 -4.64 -14.05 15.24
C ASP A 53 -3.92 -15.30 14.71
N ASN A 54 -2.96 -15.79 15.49
CA ASN A 54 -2.12 -16.92 15.13
C ASN A 54 -1.53 -17.61 16.38
N ILE A 55 -1.20 -18.88 16.22
CA ILE A 55 -0.46 -19.69 17.19
C ILE A 55 0.78 -20.21 16.47
N THR A 56 1.97 -19.79 16.92
CA THR A 56 3.24 -20.20 16.32
C THR A 56 3.97 -21.14 17.28
N VAL A 57 4.37 -22.31 16.77
CA VAL A 57 5.19 -23.28 17.51
C VAL A 57 6.61 -23.28 16.95
N LYS A 58 7.60 -22.95 17.77
CA LYS A 58 9.02 -23.04 17.41
C LYS A 58 9.64 -24.27 18.07
N GLN A 59 10.46 -25.01 17.30
CA GLN A 59 11.16 -26.21 17.74
C GLN A 59 10.22 -27.26 18.39
N PRO A 60 9.18 -27.72 17.67
CA PRO A 60 8.17 -28.62 18.23
C PRO A 60 8.77 -29.93 18.72
N ASN A 61 8.16 -30.54 19.75
CA ASN A 61 8.56 -31.82 20.34
C ASN A 61 10.00 -31.83 20.90
N THR A 62 10.48 -30.68 21.36
CA THR A 62 11.79 -30.55 22.01
C THR A 62 11.64 -29.89 23.38
N GLN A 63 12.63 -30.07 24.26
CA GLN A 63 12.67 -29.40 25.57
C GLN A 63 12.66 -27.86 25.45
N LEU A 64 13.11 -27.33 24.32
CA LEU A 64 13.15 -25.89 24.02
C LEU A 64 11.92 -25.40 23.25
N ALA A 65 10.89 -26.24 23.09
CA ALA A 65 9.69 -25.88 22.36
C ALA A 65 9.03 -24.64 22.98
N LYS A 66 8.75 -23.65 22.14
CA LYS A 66 8.09 -22.40 22.52
C LYS A 66 6.80 -22.24 21.72
N ILE A 67 5.73 -21.90 22.41
CA ILE A 67 4.44 -21.56 21.82
C ILE A 67 4.19 -20.09 22.03
N THR A 68 3.96 -19.37 20.93
CA THR A 68 3.58 -17.96 20.94
C THR A 68 2.15 -17.85 20.48
N LEU A 69 1.28 -17.35 21.36
CA LEU A 69 -0.08 -16.94 21.00
C LEU A 69 -0.08 -15.44 20.76
N THR A 70 -0.74 -15.02 19.68
CA THR A 70 -0.90 -13.60 19.33
C THR A 70 -2.39 -13.24 19.35
N GLU A 71 -2.76 -12.16 20.04
CA GLU A 71 -4.13 -11.65 20.07
C GLU A 71 -4.54 -11.04 18.71
N LEU A 72 -5.79 -11.30 18.28
CA LEU A 72 -6.34 -10.80 17.03
C LEU A 72 -6.45 -9.27 17.00
N LYS A 73 -7.03 -8.69 18.06
CA LYS A 73 -7.27 -7.27 18.14
C LYS A 73 -6.05 -6.54 18.65
N ASP A 74 -5.55 -5.64 17.81
CA ASP A 74 -4.54 -4.67 18.20
C ASP A 74 -5.23 -3.36 18.59
N HIS A 75 -5.22 -3.04 19.88
CA HIS A 75 -5.80 -1.79 20.40
C HIS A 75 -4.80 -0.63 20.38
N SER A 76 -3.63 -0.82 19.77
CA SER A 76 -2.54 0.15 19.79
C SER A 76 -2.27 0.76 18.41
N ILE A 77 -1.70 1.96 18.43
CA ILE A 77 -1.18 2.61 17.21
C ILE A 77 0.15 1.99 16.80
N THR A 78 0.89 1.35 17.73
CA THR A 78 2.27 0.89 17.53
C THR A 78 2.39 -0.53 16.98
N ARG A 79 1.31 -1.08 16.42
CA ARG A 79 1.26 -2.48 15.98
C ARG A 79 1.71 -3.44 17.11
N ASN A 80 1.10 -3.29 18.28
CA ASN A 80 1.40 -4.01 19.51
C ASN A 80 0.28 -5.01 19.86
N GLN A 81 0.06 -5.98 18.98
CA GLN A 81 -0.73 -7.15 19.34
C GLN A 81 -0.11 -7.81 20.58
N ALA A 82 -0.93 -8.06 21.60
CA ALA A 82 -0.47 -8.76 22.78
C ALA A 82 0.03 -10.15 22.37
N GLN A 83 1.23 -10.51 22.82
CA GLN A 83 1.82 -11.83 22.59
C GLN A 83 2.10 -12.49 23.92
N LEU A 84 1.77 -13.78 23.99
CA LEU A 84 2.00 -14.61 25.15
C LEU A 84 2.88 -15.77 24.74
N VAL A 85 4.11 -15.79 25.26
CA VAL A 85 5.12 -16.80 24.94
C VAL A 85 5.20 -17.78 26.09
N LEU A 86 4.90 -19.05 25.83
CA LEU A 86 4.89 -20.13 26.81
C LEU A 86 5.93 -21.18 26.43
N ASN A 87 6.55 -21.79 27.43
CA ASN A 87 7.31 -23.02 27.20
C ASN A 87 6.32 -24.17 26.95
N ALA A 88 6.45 -24.84 25.80
CA ALA A 88 5.49 -25.85 25.35
C ALA A 88 5.55 -27.17 26.14
N THR A 89 6.62 -27.39 26.93
CA THR A 89 6.77 -28.61 27.76
C THR A 89 6.31 -28.38 29.20
N THR A 90 6.55 -27.19 29.75
CA THR A 90 6.24 -26.88 31.16
C THR A 90 4.99 -26.04 31.36
N GLY A 91 4.46 -25.40 30.31
CA GLY A 91 3.32 -24.49 30.40
C GLY A 91 3.63 -23.15 31.08
N LYS A 92 4.90 -22.91 31.47
CA LYS A 92 5.30 -21.67 32.14
C LYS A 92 5.38 -20.50 31.16
N LEU A 93 4.89 -19.35 31.61
CA LEU A 93 5.03 -18.08 30.90
C LEU A 93 6.51 -17.69 30.82
N LEU A 94 6.98 -17.47 29.60
CA LEU A 94 8.29 -16.91 29.33
C LEU A 94 8.18 -15.39 29.31
N GLU A 95 9.25 -14.71 29.74
CA GLU A 95 9.30 -13.25 29.71
C GLU A 95 9.02 -12.72 28.30
N ASN A 96 8.35 -11.57 28.26
CA ASN A 96 8.00 -10.92 27.01
C ASN A 96 9.27 -10.63 26.20
N THR A 97 9.41 -11.25 25.03
CA THR A 97 10.55 -11.05 24.11
C THR A 97 10.46 -9.70 23.38
N ARG A 98 9.51 -8.84 23.75
CA ARG A 98 9.33 -7.53 23.13
C ARG A 98 10.44 -6.56 23.51
N ASN A 99 10.74 -5.69 22.56
CA ASN A 99 11.63 -4.59 22.75
C ASN A 99 10.81 -3.31 22.95
N ASP A 100 10.68 -2.90 24.22
CA ASP A 100 9.95 -1.67 24.61
C ASP A 100 10.88 -0.45 24.68
N SER A 101 12.02 -0.46 23.97
CA SER A 101 12.86 0.73 23.86
C SER A 101 12.09 1.88 23.19
N ALA A 102 12.46 3.13 23.51
CA ALA A 102 11.84 4.31 22.91
C ALA A 102 11.97 4.32 21.37
N ILE A 103 13.09 3.81 20.85
CA ILE A 103 13.38 3.73 19.41
C ILE A 103 12.51 2.66 18.74
N ALA A 104 12.41 1.47 19.35
CA ALA A 104 11.51 0.41 18.87
C ALA A 104 10.05 0.88 18.87
N THR A 105 9.62 1.56 19.93
CA THR A 105 8.25 2.08 20.07
C THR A 105 7.95 3.16 19.04
N LEU A 106 8.89 4.09 18.79
CA LEU A 106 8.73 5.13 17.78
C LEU A 106 8.66 4.52 16.37
N ASN A 107 9.56 3.60 16.05
CA ASN A 107 9.55 2.90 14.76
C ASN A 107 8.23 2.13 14.56
N ALA A 108 7.79 1.39 15.58
CA ALA A 108 6.54 0.65 15.54
C ALA A 108 5.31 1.58 15.46
N GLY A 109 5.37 2.76 16.08
CA GLY A 109 4.36 3.82 15.98
C GLY A 109 4.25 4.43 14.59
N VAL A 110 5.37 4.80 13.97
CA VAL A 110 5.37 5.32 12.58
C VAL A 110 4.87 4.25 11.62
N TYR A 111 5.34 3.01 11.79
CA TYR A 111 4.89 1.89 10.97
C TYR A 111 3.40 1.59 11.15
N GLY A 112 2.90 1.57 12.39
CA GLY A 112 1.49 1.33 12.67
C GLY A 112 0.59 2.49 12.22
N LEU A 113 1.07 3.74 12.27
CA LEU A 113 0.40 4.89 11.66
C LEU A 113 0.29 4.74 10.14
N HIS A 114 1.37 4.30 9.49
CA HIS A 114 1.39 4.05 8.04
C HIS A 114 0.42 2.95 7.62
N MET A 115 0.36 1.86 8.39
CA MET A 115 -0.54 0.73 8.13
C MET A 115 -2.00 1.01 8.52
N ALA A 116 -2.24 2.01 9.39
CA ALA A 116 -3.54 2.44 9.88
C ALA A 116 -4.45 1.31 10.43
N ARG A 117 -3.87 0.22 10.95
CA ARG A 117 -4.64 -0.95 11.45
C ARG A 117 -5.54 -0.60 12.65
N PHE A 118 -5.10 0.35 13.47
CA PHE A 118 -5.84 0.86 14.63
C PHE A 118 -7.12 1.62 14.26
N ALA A 119 -7.26 2.05 13.01
CA ALA A 119 -8.38 2.89 12.62
C ALA A 119 -9.67 2.07 12.52
N GLU A 120 -10.70 2.51 13.24
CA GLU A 120 -12.09 2.07 13.06
C GLU A 120 -12.62 2.52 11.68
N PRO A 121 -13.73 1.95 11.17
CA PRO A 121 -14.22 2.19 9.80
C PRO A 121 -14.33 3.67 9.40
N VAL A 122 -14.82 4.53 10.31
CA VAL A 122 -14.96 5.98 10.05
C VAL A 122 -13.59 6.65 9.90
N LEU A 123 -12.64 6.31 10.77
CA LEU A 123 -11.29 6.88 10.71
C LEU A 123 -10.53 6.39 9.47
N ARG A 124 -10.72 5.13 9.07
CA ARG A 124 -10.17 4.60 7.80
C ARG A 124 -10.66 5.41 6.61
N LEU A 125 -11.96 5.76 6.59
CA LEU A 125 -12.54 6.56 5.52
C LEU A 125 -11.97 7.99 5.51
N ALA A 126 -11.82 8.62 6.68
CA ALA A 126 -11.19 9.94 6.79
C ALA A 126 -9.73 9.93 6.32
N LEU A 127 -8.95 8.92 6.71
CA LEU A 127 -7.56 8.74 6.26
C LEU A 127 -7.50 8.48 4.75
N PHE A 128 -8.41 7.69 4.20
CA PHE A 128 -8.52 7.45 2.76
C PHE A 128 -8.76 8.74 1.97
N PHE A 129 -9.76 9.54 2.37
CA PHE A 129 -10.02 10.83 1.71
C PHE A 129 -8.88 11.83 1.91
N SER A 130 -8.25 11.85 3.08
CA SER A 130 -7.05 12.66 3.32
C SER A 130 -5.91 12.26 2.38
N GLY A 131 -5.72 10.96 2.13
CA GLY A 131 -4.76 10.44 1.17
C GLY A 131 -5.05 10.92 -0.26
N ILE A 132 -6.31 10.80 -0.71
CA ILE A 132 -6.74 11.30 -2.03
C ILE A 132 -6.48 12.81 -2.17
N LEU A 133 -6.80 13.59 -1.15
CA LEU A 133 -6.55 15.03 -1.13
C LEU A 133 -5.05 15.34 -1.19
N GLY A 134 -4.21 14.58 -0.47
CA GLY A 134 -2.76 14.67 -0.55
C GLY A 134 -2.22 14.38 -1.96
N CYS A 135 -2.71 13.30 -2.60
CA CYS A 135 -2.36 12.99 -3.99
C CYS A 135 -2.78 14.11 -4.95
N ALA A 136 -3.99 14.65 -4.80
CA ALA A 136 -4.49 15.75 -5.62
C ALA A 136 -3.66 17.03 -5.43
N MET A 137 -3.25 17.34 -4.20
CA MET A 137 -2.38 18.48 -3.89
C MET A 137 -1.01 18.35 -4.57
N ILE A 138 -0.36 17.18 -4.47
CA ILE A 138 0.94 16.93 -5.11
C ILE A 138 0.81 16.99 -6.64
N ALA A 139 -0.19 16.30 -7.21
CA ALA A 139 -0.43 16.27 -8.64
C ALA A 139 -0.70 17.67 -9.21
N SER A 140 -1.56 18.45 -8.55
CA SER A 140 -1.86 19.83 -8.96
C SER A 140 -0.64 20.75 -8.86
N GLY A 141 0.18 20.63 -7.81
CA GLY A 141 1.43 21.38 -7.66
C GLY A 141 2.41 21.11 -8.79
N LEU A 142 2.64 19.83 -9.13
CA LEU A 142 3.52 19.42 -10.23
C LEU A 142 3.03 19.94 -11.59
N LEU A 143 1.72 19.89 -11.84
CA LEU A 143 1.11 20.36 -13.08
C LEU A 143 1.19 21.88 -13.20
N LEU A 144 0.83 22.62 -12.15
CA LEU A 144 0.90 24.09 -12.14
C LEU A 144 2.34 24.60 -12.30
N TRP A 145 3.30 23.95 -11.64
CA TRP A 145 4.71 24.27 -11.79
C TRP A 145 5.18 24.05 -13.23
N SER A 146 4.83 22.91 -13.83
CA SER A 146 5.19 22.58 -15.22
C SER A 146 4.60 23.60 -16.20
N LEU A 147 3.31 23.93 -16.07
CA LEU A 147 2.62 24.92 -16.91
C LEU A 147 3.22 26.32 -16.78
N LYS A 148 3.41 26.80 -15.54
CA LYS A 148 4.01 28.12 -15.28
C LYS A 148 5.39 28.22 -15.93
N ARG A 149 6.20 27.16 -15.81
CA ARG A 149 7.57 27.14 -16.33
C ARG A 149 7.61 27.12 -17.85
N GLN A 150 6.70 26.40 -18.49
CA GLN A 150 6.55 26.39 -19.95
C GLN A 150 6.19 27.79 -20.48
N MET A 151 5.33 28.52 -19.78
CA MET A 151 4.84 29.84 -20.22
C MET A 151 5.80 31.00 -19.94
N GLN A 152 6.68 30.88 -18.94
CA GLN A 152 7.68 31.91 -18.64
C GLN A 152 8.83 31.98 -19.65
N LYS A 153 9.08 30.90 -20.41
CA LYS A 153 10.10 30.91 -21.45
C LYS A 153 9.48 31.35 -22.79
N LYS A 154 9.95 32.49 -23.32
CA LYS A 154 9.59 33.05 -24.64
C LYS A 154 10.21 32.30 -25.84
N SER A 155 10.95 31.21 -25.64
CA SER A 155 11.67 30.53 -26.73
C SER A 155 10.86 29.35 -27.25
N ASP A 156 10.54 29.38 -28.55
CA ASP A 156 9.83 28.32 -29.29
C ASP A 156 10.65 27.02 -29.48
N ARG A 157 11.83 26.91 -28.86
CA ARG A 157 12.69 25.73 -28.99
C ARG A 157 12.18 24.58 -28.13
N PHE A 158 12.09 23.39 -28.73
CA PHE A 158 11.78 22.14 -28.03
C PHE A 158 12.77 21.90 -26.88
N HIS A 159 12.24 21.74 -25.68
CA HIS A 159 13.03 21.47 -24.48
C HIS A 159 12.71 20.07 -23.95
N PHE A 160 13.64 19.13 -24.17
CA PHE A 160 13.50 17.73 -23.78
C PHE A 160 13.15 17.53 -22.30
N GLY A 161 13.72 18.34 -21.38
CA GLY A 161 13.42 18.23 -19.96
C GLY A 161 11.95 18.51 -19.61
N TYR A 162 11.31 19.52 -20.22
CA TYR A 162 9.89 19.80 -19.97
C TYR A 162 8.99 18.74 -20.58
N TYR A 163 9.36 18.27 -21.77
CA TYR A 163 8.69 17.15 -22.41
C TYR A 163 8.66 15.94 -21.48
N LEU A 164 9.83 15.55 -20.96
CA LEU A 164 10.00 14.39 -20.08
C LEU A 164 9.22 14.54 -18.78
N VAL A 165 9.32 15.70 -18.10
CA VAL A 165 8.59 15.96 -16.85
C VAL A 165 7.08 15.84 -17.06
N ASN A 166 6.55 16.40 -18.15
CA ASN A 166 5.13 16.31 -18.43
C ASN A 166 4.68 14.86 -18.72
N ARG A 167 5.48 14.05 -19.43
CA ARG A 167 5.17 12.62 -19.64
C ARG A 167 5.27 11.80 -18.36
N LEU A 168 6.29 12.04 -17.54
CA LEU A 168 6.46 11.36 -16.25
C LEU A 168 5.33 11.70 -15.28
N ASN A 169 4.91 12.97 -15.21
CA ASN A 169 3.79 13.39 -14.36
C ASN A 169 2.50 12.63 -14.71
N ILE A 170 2.17 12.54 -16.01
CA ILE A 170 1.01 11.77 -16.48
C ILE A 170 1.12 10.29 -16.12
N THR A 171 2.29 9.71 -16.37
CA THR A 171 2.55 8.29 -16.11
C THR A 171 2.44 7.99 -14.62
N MET A 172 2.87 8.91 -13.75
CA MET A 172 2.71 8.76 -12.31
C MET A 172 1.26 8.92 -11.86
N ILE A 173 0.54 9.91 -12.39
CA ILE A 173 -0.83 10.21 -11.94
C ILE A 173 -1.84 9.17 -12.46
N ILE A 174 -1.71 8.74 -13.72
CA ILE A 174 -2.68 7.86 -14.39
C ILE A 174 -2.09 6.47 -14.64
N GLY A 175 -0.83 6.40 -15.06
CA GLY A 175 -0.17 5.13 -15.37
C GLY A 175 0.02 4.23 -14.15
N LEU A 176 0.24 4.80 -12.96
CA LEU A 176 0.37 4.02 -11.73
C LEU A 176 -0.95 3.31 -11.35
N PRO A 177 -2.12 3.98 -11.32
CA PRO A 177 -3.41 3.29 -11.21
C PRO A 177 -3.66 2.22 -12.28
N ILE A 178 -3.27 2.46 -13.54
CA ILE A 178 -3.39 1.45 -14.61
C ILE A 178 -2.54 0.21 -14.29
N ALA A 179 -1.31 0.40 -13.83
CA ALA A 179 -0.43 -0.70 -13.43
C ALA A 179 -0.98 -1.47 -12.22
N MET A 180 -1.58 -0.77 -11.24
CA MET A 180 -2.26 -1.40 -10.11
C MET A 180 -3.44 -2.27 -10.57
N LEU A 181 -4.24 -1.80 -11.52
CA LEU A 181 -5.30 -2.62 -12.11
C LEU A 181 -4.72 -3.84 -12.82
N ALA A 182 -3.68 -3.67 -13.64
CA ALA A 182 -3.03 -4.78 -14.33
C ALA A 182 -2.50 -5.86 -13.39
N TYR A 183 -1.99 -5.47 -12.21
CA TYR A 183 -1.65 -6.39 -11.14
C TYR A 183 -2.87 -7.22 -10.69
N LEU A 184 -4.03 -6.58 -10.51
CA LEU A 184 -5.28 -7.28 -10.16
C LEU A 184 -5.79 -8.20 -11.28
N TYR A 185 -5.61 -7.81 -12.54
CA TYR A 185 -5.89 -8.67 -13.69
C TYR A 185 -4.98 -9.90 -13.72
N ALA A 186 -3.68 -9.70 -13.47
CA ALA A 186 -2.69 -10.78 -13.46
C ALA A 186 -3.08 -11.89 -12.47
N ASN A 187 -3.48 -11.51 -11.26
CA ASN A 187 -3.92 -12.44 -10.21
C ASN A 187 -5.14 -13.30 -10.60
N ARG A 188 -5.93 -12.89 -11.59
CA ARG A 188 -7.16 -13.58 -12.02
C ARG A 188 -6.95 -14.41 -13.28
N LEU A 189 -6.07 -13.96 -14.18
CA LEU A 189 -5.88 -14.57 -15.50
C LEU A 189 -4.73 -15.58 -15.54
N VAL A 190 -3.80 -15.53 -14.59
CA VAL A 190 -2.58 -16.33 -14.60
C VAL A 190 -2.57 -17.29 -13.41
N HIS A 191 -2.60 -18.59 -13.70
CA HIS A 191 -2.48 -19.65 -12.69
C HIS A 191 -1.14 -20.34 -12.86
N ILE A 192 -0.11 -19.85 -12.15
CA ILE A 192 1.19 -20.54 -12.09
C ILE A 192 1.27 -21.31 -10.76
N PRO A 193 1.62 -22.60 -10.76
CA PRO A 193 1.77 -23.38 -9.54
C PRO A 193 2.83 -22.77 -8.60
N GLY A 194 2.59 -22.89 -7.29
CA GLY A 194 3.38 -22.23 -6.25
C GLY A 194 4.86 -22.60 -6.28
N GLY A 195 5.74 -21.61 -6.12
CA GLY A 195 7.20 -21.76 -6.08
C GLY A 195 7.97 -20.90 -7.09
N THR A 196 7.28 -20.16 -7.96
CA THR A 196 7.89 -19.32 -9.00
C THR A 196 7.85 -17.82 -8.69
N THR A 197 8.74 -17.09 -9.36
CA THR A 197 8.79 -15.64 -9.56
C THR A 197 7.45 -14.90 -9.47
N ASN A 198 7.40 -13.79 -8.70
CA ASN A 198 6.25 -12.88 -8.55
C ASN A 198 5.89 -12.16 -9.87
N TYR A 199 5.31 -12.89 -10.83
CA TYR A 199 4.99 -12.42 -12.18
C TYR A 199 4.10 -11.18 -12.19
N GLU A 200 3.27 -10.99 -11.17
CA GLU A 200 2.39 -9.84 -11.00
C GLU A 200 3.21 -8.55 -10.88
N ILE A 201 4.39 -8.62 -10.24
CA ILE A 201 5.32 -7.49 -10.11
C ILE A 201 5.91 -7.13 -11.48
N TYR A 202 6.27 -8.12 -12.29
CA TYR A 202 6.78 -7.88 -13.65
C TYR A 202 5.70 -7.29 -14.55
N ILE A 203 4.46 -7.77 -14.45
CA ILE A 203 3.31 -7.21 -15.18
C ILE A 203 3.06 -5.76 -14.73
N PHE A 204 3.10 -5.49 -13.43
CA PHE A 204 2.97 -4.15 -12.88
C PHE A 204 3.99 -3.19 -13.48
N PHE A 205 5.29 -3.51 -13.38
CA PHE A 205 6.35 -2.64 -13.92
C PHE A 205 6.31 -2.58 -15.45
N GLY A 206 5.99 -3.68 -16.12
CA GLY A 206 5.87 -3.76 -17.58
C GLY A 206 4.74 -2.88 -18.12
N ILE A 207 3.56 -2.91 -17.49
CA ILE A 207 2.43 -2.05 -17.85
C ILE A 207 2.70 -0.59 -17.48
N TRP A 208 3.36 -0.33 -16.36
CA TRP A 208 3.74 1.04 -15.98
C TRP A 208 4.73 1.65 -16.99
N LEU A 209 5.75 0.89 -17.39
CA LEU A 209 6.69 1.29 -18.44
C LEU A 209 5.97 1.44 -19.80
N SER A 210 5.05 0.54 -20.14
CA SER A 210 4.26 0.63 -21.37
C SER A 210 3.37 1.87 -21.39
N SER A 211 2.78 2.25 -20.25
CA SER A 211 2.03 3.50 -20.09
C SER A 211 2.93 4.71 -20.30
N PHE A 212 4.18 4.67 -19.82
CA PHE A 212 5.18 5.72 -20.08
C PHE A 212 5.55 5.83 -21.56
N ILE A 213 5.84 4.70 -22.21
CA ILE A 213 6.14 4.65 -23.65
C ILE A 213 4.96 5.22 -24.44
N LEU A 214 3.74 4.79 -24.13
CA LEU A 214 2.53 5.30 -24.75
C LEU A 214 2.37 6.81 -24.51
N ALA A 215 2.67 7.30 -23.31
CA ALA A 215 2.69 8.73 -23.02
C ALA A 215 3.69 9.49 -23.90
N CYS A 216 4.88 8.92 -24.14
CA CYS A 216 5.90 9.48 -25.02
C CYS A 216 5.52 9.44 -26.52
N LEU A 217 4.72 8.48 -26.96
CA LEU A 217 4.27 8.38 -28.35
C LEU A 217 3.02 9.23 -28.64
N THR A 218 2.20 9.49 -27.63
CA THR A 218 0.91 10.17 -27.80
C THR A 218 1.09 11.69 -27.92
N PRO A 219 0.46 12.38 -28.90
CA PRO A 219 0.48 13.84 -28.99
C PRO A 219 -0.05 14.51 -27.71
N GLN A 220 0.50 15.67 -27.34
CA GLN A 220 0.16 16.38 -26.08
C GLN A 220 -1.35 16.62 -25.92
N LEU A 221 -2.06 16.92 -27.02
CA LEU A 221 -3.50 17.17 -27.03
C LEU A 221 -4.34 15.97 -26.59
N HIS A 222 -3.87 14.75 -26.87
CA HIS A 222 -4.59 13.51 -26.59
C HIS A 222 -4.05 12.75 -25.38
N LEU A 223 -2.87 13.14 -24.87
CA LEU A 223 -2.15 12.46 -23.79
C LEU A 223 -3.03 12.06 -22.60
N TRP A 224 -3.72 13.05 -22.02
CA TRP A 224 -4.62 12.83 -20.89
C TRP A 224 -5.82 11.95 -21.27
N LYS A 225 -6.42 12.19 -22.44
CA LYS A 225 -7.61 11.46 -22.89
C LYS A 225 -7.31 9.99 -23.14
N THR A 226 -6.21 9.68 -23.82
CA THR A 226 -5.82 8.31 -24.13
C THR A 226 -5.54 7.51 -22.85
N GLN A 227 -4.74 8.05 -21.92
CA GLN A 227 -4.44 7.36 -20.66
C GLN A 227 -5.69 7.20 -19.78
N LEU A 228 -6.55 8.23 -19.69
CA LEU A 228 -7.81 8.12 -18.95
C LEU A 228 -8.75 7.09 -19.57
N LYS A 229 -8.85 6.99 -20.91
CA LYS A 229 -9.66 5.96 -21.56
C LYS A 229 -9.19 4.56 -21.19
N ILE A 230 -7.88 4.31 -21.20
CA ILE A 230 -7.31 3.02 -20.78
C ILE A 230 -7.67 2.72 -19.33
N LEU A 231 -7.50 3.71 -18.43
CA LEU A 231 -7.86 3.57 -17.02
C LEU A 231 -9.36 3.25 -16.84
N ILE A 232 -10.25 3.98 -17.52
CA ILE A 232 -11.70 3.77 -17.44
C ILE A 232 -12.07 2.37 -17.91
N CYS A 233 -11.59 1.96 -19.08
CA CYS A 233 -11.87 0.64 -19.64
C CYS A 233 -11.36 -0.46 -18.70
N ALA A 234 -10.12 -0.34 -18.21
CA ALA A 234 -9.52 -1.32 -17.31
C ALA A 234 -10.26 -1.39 -15.96
N ALA A 235 -10.64 -0.26 -15.37
CA ALA A 235 -11.36 -0.22 -14.10
C ALA A 235 -12.79 -0.76 -14.23
N PHE A 236 -13.46 -0.45 -15.35
CA PHE A 236 -14.83 -0.90 -15.60
C PHE A 236 -14.93 -2.39 -15.91
N MET A 237 -13.98 -2.94 -16.67
CA MET A 237 -13.97 -4.36 -17.05
C MET A 237 -13.55 -5.31 -15.92
N LEU A 238 -12.79 -4.82 -14.92
CA LEU A 238 -12.22 -5.68 -13.89
C LEU A 238 -13.30 -6.38 -13.04
N PRO A 239 -14.36 -5.71 -12.55
CA PRO A 239 -15.46 -6.37 -11.83
C PRO A 239 -16.16 -7.48 -12.61
N PHE A 240 -16.32 -7.33 -13.93
CA PHE A 240 -16.92 -8.39 -14.75
C PHE A 240 -16.04 -9.63 -14.82
N ILE A 241 -14.73 -9.43 -14.88
CA ILE A 241 -13.75 -10.53 -14.88
C ILE A 241 -13.66 -11.16 -13.49
N ASP A 242 -13.76 -10.37 -12.43
CA ASP A 242 -13.84 -10.89 -11.05
C ASP A 242 -15.07 -11.78 -10.87
N LEU A 243 -16.24 -11.32 -11.28
CA LEU A 243 -17.48 -12.08 -11.21
C LEU A 243 -17.39 -13.39 -12.02
N TYR A 244 -16.87 -13.33 -13.25
CA TYR A 244 -16.66 -14.51 -14.08
C TYR A 244 -15.69 -15.50 -13.43
N TYR A 245 -14.59 -15.00 -12.87
CA TYR A 245 -13.58 -15.82 -12.19
C TYR A 245 -14.16 -16.53 -10.95
N LEU A 246 -14.85 -15.77 -10.08
CA LEU A 246 -15.51 -16.26 -8.88
C LEU A 246 -16.56 -17.33 -9.19
N TRP A 247 -17.34 -17.11 -10.27
CA TRP A 247 -18.32 -18.07 -10.75
C TRP A 247 -17.67 -19.37 -11.27
N SER A 248 -16.67 -19.25 -12.14
CA SER A 248 -15.96 -20.39 -12.74
C SER A 248 -15.31 -21.30 -11.69
N GLN A 249 -14.72 -20.69 -10.65
CA GLN A 249 -14.05 -21.41 -9.57
C GLN A 249 -14.98 -21.85 -8.43
N HIS A 250 -16.30 -21.70 -8.58
CA HIS A 250 -17.31 -22.12 -7.60
C HIS A 250 -17.10 -21.53 -6.19
N TYR A 251 -16.56 -20.30 -6.08
CA TYR A 251 -16.40 -19.62 -4.79
C TYR A 251 -17.69 -18.94 -4.29
N LEU A 252 -18.74 -18.92 -5.11
CA LEU A 252 -20.00 -18.23 -4.83
C LEU A 252 -21.08 -19.21 -4.36
N ASP A 253 -20.94 -19.70 -3.13
CA ASP A 253 -21.97 -20.54 -2.49
C ASP A 253 -23.17 -19.73 -1.97
N SER A 254 -22.96 -18.44 -1.66
CA SER A 254 -24.01 -17.55 -1.14
C SER A 254 -23.73 -16.08 -1.43
N PHE A 255 -24.78 -15.26 -1.44
CA PHE A 255 -24.68 -13.80 -1.59
C PHE A 255 -23.88 -13.14 -0.45
N ALA A 256 -23.92 -13.71 0.75
CA ALA A 256 -23.15 -13.22 1.90
C ALA A 256 -21.64 -13.26 1.64
N ASN A 257 -21.15 -14.28 0.94
CA ASN A 257 -19.74 -14.38 0.54
C ASN A 257 -19.39 -13.38 -0.57
N TYR A 258 -20.31 -13.13 -1.50
CA TYR A 258 -20.11 -12.15 -2.57
C TYR A 258 -20.08 -10.70 -2.06
N TRP A 259 -20.76 -10.40 -0.95
CA TRP A 259 -20.86 -9.05 -0.40
C TRP A 259 -19.51 -8.38 -0.14
N LEU A 260 -18.47 -9.15 0.22
CA LEU A 260 -17.13 -8.62 0.42
C LEU A 260 -16.50 -8.14 -0.89
N PHE A 261 -16.65 -8.90 -1.97
CA PHE A 261 -16.14 -8.59 -3.31
C PHE A 261 -16.92 -7.44 -3.95
N LEU A 262 -18.25 -7.44 -3.80
CA LEU A 262 -19.13 -6.40 -4.33
C LEU A 262 -18.73 -4.99 -3.87
N ARG A 263 -18.26 -4.83 -2.62
CA ARG A 263 -17.79 -3.52 -2.11
C ARG A 263 -16.58 -2.99 -2.89
N ILE A 264 -15.68 -3.88 -3.29
CA ILE A 264 -14.49 -3.54 -4.08
C ILE A 264 -14.91 -3.23 -5.52
N ASP A 265 -15.79 -4.05 -6.09
CA ASP A 265 -16.34 -3.84 -7.44
C ASP A 265 -17.04 -2.49 -7.57
N LEU A 266 -17.89 -2.14 -6.59
CA LEU A 266 -18.56 -0.84 -6.52
C LEU A 266 -17.55 0.31 -6.41
N MET A 267 -16.50 0.16 -5.61
CA MET A 267 -15.42 1.17 -5.53
C MET A 267 -14.72 1.35 -6.88
N LEU A 268 -14.42 0.27 -7.60
CA LEU A 268 -13.80 0.33 -8.92
C LEU A 268 -14.70 1.03 -9.95
N TRP A 269 -16.00 0.76 -9.91
CA TRP A 269 -16.96 1.46 -10.76
C TRP A 269 -17.09 2.94 -10.40
N ILE A 270 -17.11 3.30 -9.12
CA ILE A 270 -17.09 4.71 -8.68
C ILE A 270 -15.82 5.41 -9.20
N LEU A 271 -14.65 4.77 -9.08
CA LEU A 271 -13.39 5.30 -9.62
C LEU A 271 -13.42 5.43 -11.14
N ALA A 272 -14.01 4.45 -11.86
CA ALA A 272 -14.19 4.52 -13.31
C ALA A 272 -15.11 5.69 -13.71
N LEU A 273 -16.20 5.92 -12.98
CA LEU A 273 -17.10 7.05 -13.19
C LEU A 273 -16.41 8.39 -12.92
N LEU A 274 -15.60 8.49 -11.86
CA LEU A 274 -14.80 9.68 -11.57
C LEU A 274 -13.74 9.94 -12.66
N ALA A 275 -13.07 8.89 -13.14
CA ALA A 275 -12.13 8.98 -14.25
C ALA A 275 -12.82 9.40 -15.56
N TYR A 276 -14.04 8.91 -15.79
CA TYR A 276 -14.87 9.30 -16.93
C TYR A 276 -15.30 10.78 -16.84
N PHE A 277 -15.73 11.23 -15.66
CA PHE A 277 -16.02 12.64 -15.41
C PHE A 277 -14.79 13.52 -15.69
N LEU A 278 -13.60 13.10 -15.21
CA LEU A 278 -12.35 13.80 -15.49
C LEU A 278 -12.03 13.81 -16.99
N HIS A 279 -12.23 12.71 -17.69
CA HIS A 279 -12.03 12.62 -19.14
C HIS A 279 -12.91 13.63 -19.91
N GLN A 280 -14.17 13.83 -19.49
CA GLN A 280 -15.05 14.84 -20.09
C GLN A 280 -14.61 16.28 -19.76
N LYS A 281 -14.16 16.53 -18.52
CA LYS A 281 -13.84 17.88 -18.03
C LYS A 281 -12.38 18.29 -18.24
N ILE A 282 -11.50 17.41 -18.70
CA ILE A 282 -10.07 17.70 -18.83
C ILE A 282 -9.79 18.90 -19.75
N THR A 283 -10.41 18.94 -20.93
CA THR A 283 -10.20 20.01 -21.91
C THR A 283 -10.64 21.38 -21.40
N PRO A 284 -11.87 21.56 -20.85
CA PRO A 284 -12.28 22.85 -20.30
C PRO A 284 -11.46 23.25 -19.06
N ILE A 285 -11.03 22.30 -18.22
CA ILE A 285 -10.17 22.59 -17.06
C ILE A 285 -8.80 23.12 -17.52
N GLN A 286 -8.18 22.47 -18.52
CA GLN A 286 -6.90 22.90 -19.07
C GLN A 286 -6.98 24.29 -19.68
N GLN A 287 -8.01 24.58 -20.48
CA GLN A 287 -8.22 25.89 -21.09
C GLN A 287 -8.36 27.01 -20.04
N LYS A 288 -9.19 26.78 -19.00
CA LYS A 288 -9.35 27.73 -17.89
C LYS A 288 -8.04 27.97 -17.13
N ALA A 289 -7.28 26.90 -16.86
CA ALA A 289 -6.00 27.00 -16.16
C ALA A 289 -4.98 27.81 -16.97
N VAL A 290 -4.84 27.52 -18.27
CA VAL A 290 -3.94 28.28 -19.16
C VAL A 290 -4.32 29.76 -19.19
N HIS A 291 -5.60 30.08 -19.39
CA HIS A 291 -6.07 31.46 -19.42
C HIS A 291 -5.77 32.21 -18.11
N LYS A 292 -6.00 31.57 -16.94
CA LYS A 292 -5.71 32.17 -15.63
C LYS A 292 -4.22 32.44 -15.42
N ILE A 293 -3.35 31.52 -15.86
CA ILE A 293 -1.89 31.70 -15.75
C ILE A 293 -1.41 32.77 -16.72
N GLN A 294 -1.95 32.84 -17.95
CA GLN A 294 -1.63 33.90 -18.91
C GLN A 294 -2.00 35.28 -18.38
N ALA A 295 -3.20 35.43 -17.81
CA ALA A 295 -3.65 36.68 -17.21
C ALA A 295 -2.69 37.14 -16.10
N LYS A 296 -2.34 36.24 -15.17
CA LYS A 296 -1.39 36.55 -14.08
C LYS A 296 0.01 36.93 -14.58
N LEU A 297 0.52 36.25 -15.62
CA LEU A 297 1.84 36.57 -16.19
C LEU A 297 1.84 37.94 -16.87
N LYS A 298 0.75 38.32 -17.55
CA LYS A 298 0.59 39.65 -18.15
C LYS A 298 0.56 40.75 -17.09
N THR A 299 -0.21 40.58 -16.02
CA THR A 299 -0.26 41.54 -14.91
C THR A 299 1.11 41.74 -14.25
N ALA A 300 1.82 40.64 -13.95
CA ALA A 300 3.15 40.71 -13.35
C ALA A 300 4.20 41.38 -14.28
N GLN A 301 4.06 41.21 -15.60
CA GLN A 301 4.91 41.92 -16.55
C GLN A 301 4.62 43.42 -16.60
N GLN A 302 3.34 43.82 -16.53
CA GLN A 302 2.94 45.24 -16.48
C GLN A 302 3.41 45.94 -15.19
N GLU A 303 3.34 45.26 -14.04
CA GLU A 303 3.86 45.77 -12.76
C GLU A 303 5.39 45.92 -12.76
N SER A 304 6.13 45.05 -13.48
CA SER A 304 7.59 45.15 -13.56
C SER A 304 8.10 46.23 -14.52
N SER A 305 7.21 46.74 -15.39
CA SER A 305 7.52 47.75 -16.40
C SER A 305 6.99 49.15 -16.05
N SER A 306 6.34 49.29 -14.90
CA SER A 306 5.82 50.55 -14.33
C SER A 306 6.73 50.99 -13.20
#